data_AF-A0AAJ8JN72-F1
#
_entry.id   AF-A0AAJ8JN72-F1
#
_cell.length_a   1.000
_cell.length_b   1.000
_cell.length_c   1.000
_cell.angle_alpha   90.00
_cell.angle_beta   90.00
_cell.angle_gamma   90.00
#
_symmetry.space_group_name_H-M   'P 1'
#
loop_
_entity.id
_entity.type
_entity.pdbx_description
1 polymer ?
#
loop_
_entity_poly.entity_id
_entity_poly.type
_entity_poly.pdbx_seq_one_letter_code
_entity_poly.pdbx_strand_id
1 'polypeptide(L)'
;MTLLTSILGFSAFGLGVRCLQLGIQKRPIFEAFHGHVYSMIGFGILGAGMYHVELKQTELLAQKKEVLLKNRERENREWEAQKAQAHAI
;
A
#
# COMPACT_ATOMS: atom_id res chain seq x y z
N MET A 1 1.07 2.33 6.18
CA MET A 1 1.60 3.72 6.36
C MET A 1 0.62 4.56 7.18
N THR A 2 0.95 5.76 7.67
CA THR A 2 -0.10 6.70 8.17
C THR A 2 -0.61 7.54 7.01
N LEU A 3 -1.85 8.03 7.09
CA LEU A 3 -2.43 8.92 6.09
C LEU A 3 -1.54 10.16 5.86
N LEU A 4 -1.08 10.78 6.96
CA LEU A 4 -0.23 11.96 6.90
C LEU A 4 1.09 11.67 6.19
N THR A 5 1.76 10.56 6.52
CA THR A 5 3.02 10.16 5.87
C THR A 5 2.82 9.92 4.37
N SER A 6 1.70 9.30 3.96
CA SER A 6 1.39 9.09 2.54
C SER A 6 1.20 10.42 1.81
N ILE A 7 0.39 11.33 2.37
CA ILE A 7 0.16 12.66 1.80
C ILE A 7 1.47 13.44 1.68
N LEU A 8 2.28 13.47 2.74
CA LEU A 8 3.55 14.21 2.73
C LEU A 8 4.55 13.61 1.74
N GLY A 9 4.67 12.28 1.69
CA GLY A 9 5.57 11.59 0.76
C GLY A 9 5.20 11.87 -0.69
N PHE A 10 3.93 11.75 -1.04
CA PHE A 10 3.46 12.07 -2.39
C PHE A 10 3.52 13.57 -2.70
N SER A 11 3.26 14.46 -1.73
CA SER A 11 3.41 15.90 -1.94
C SER A 11 4.87 16.27 -2.23
N ALA A 12 5.82 15.71 -1.49
CA ALA A 12 7.25 15.88 -1.74
C ALA A 12 7.66 15.32 -3.11
N PHE A 13 7.08 14.18 -3.51
CA PHE A 13 7.24 13.64 -4.85
C PHE A 13 6.71 14.62 -5.93
N GLY A 14 5.52 15.18 -5.74
CA GLY A 14 4.95 16.18 -6.65
C GLY A 14 5.80 17.45 -6.77
N LEU A 15 6.41 17.90 -5.68
CA LEU A 15 7.40 18.97 -5.71
C LEU A 15 8.59 18.59 -6.60
N GLY A 16 9.16 17.39 -6.40
CA GLY A 16 10.26 16.87 -7.21
C GLY A 16 9.91 16.75 -8.69
N VAL A 17 8.71 16.28 -9.03
CA VAL A 17 8.19 16.21 -10.41
C VAL A 17 8.15 17.59 -11.04
N ARG A 18 7.67 18.61 -10.32
CA ARG A 18 7.63 19.99 -10.83
C ARG A 18 9.05 20.56 -11.05
N CYS A 19 9.97 20.32 -10.12
CA CYS A 19 11.36 20.73 -10.26
C CYS A 19 12.03 20.06 -11.48
N LEU A 20 11.78 18.76 -11.67
CA LEU A 20 12.28 18.00 -12.81
C LEU A 20 11.71 18.52 -14.13
N GLN A 21 10.40 18.80 -14.18
CA GLN A 21 9.74 19.40 -15.35
C GLN A 21 10.44 20.71 -15.77
N LEU A 22 10.68 21.62 -14.82
CA LEU A 22 11.33 22.90 -15.09
C LEU A 22 12.79 22.72 -15.53
N GLY A 23 13.51 21.78 -14.92
CA GLY A 23 14.87 21.41 -15.32
C GLY A 23 14.97 20.91 -16.76
N ILE A 24 14.02 20.06 -17.18
CA ILE A 24 13.92 19.57 -18.57
C ILE A 24 13.65 20.74 -19.53
N GLN A 25 12.79 21.68 -19.13
CA GLN A 25 12.47 22.88 -19.92
C GLN A 25 13.57 23.97 -19.88
N LYS A 26 14.71 23.71 -19.22
CA LYS A 26 15.79 24.69 -19.01
C LYS A 26 15.30 26.00 -18.36
N ARG A 27 14.24 25.92 -17.57
CA ARG A 27 13.67 27.04 -16.80
C ARG A 27 14.23 27.04 -15.37
N PRO A 28 14.31 28.20 -14.70
CA PRO A 28 14.66 28.26 -13.28
C PRO A 28 13.78 27.33 -12.44
N ILE A 29 14.40 26.55 -11.56
CA ILE A 29 13.72 25.47 -10.81
C ILE A 29 12.59 26.00 -9.93
N PHE A 30 12.69 27.22 -9.41
CA PHE A 30 11.66 27.82 -8.57
C PHE A 30 10.78 28.84 -9.32
N GLU A 31 10.81 28.81 -10.65
CA GLU A 31 9.92 29.64 -11.46
C GLU A 31 8.45 29.26 -11.19
N ALA A 32 7.60 30.28 -11.06
CA ALA A 32 6.16 30.12 -10.87
C ALA A 32 5.83 29.21 -9.67
N PHE A 33 6.07 29.72 -8.45
CA PHE A 33 5.88 28.99 -7.19
C PHE A 33 4.49 28.33 -7.05
N HIS A 34 3.43 28.96 -7.59
CA HIS A 34 2.09 28.38 -7.60
C HIS A 34 2.02 26.98 -8.25
N GLY A 35 2.87 26.68 -9.23
CA GLY A 35 2.88 25.40 -9.94
C GLY A 35 3.48 24.29 -9.09
N HIS A 36 4.38 24.64 -8.17
CA HIS A 36 4.89 23.71 -7.17
C HIS A 36 3.79 23.36 -6.17
N VAL A 37 3.04 24.36 -5.69
CA VAL A 37 1.90 24.15 -4.78
C VAL A 37 0.82 23.28 -5.45
N TYR A 38 0.44 23.58 -6.70
CA TYR A 38 -0.54 22.75 -7.41
C TYR A 38 -0.07 21.31 -7.62
N SER A 39 1.20 21.11 -7.97
CA SER A 39 1.77 19.76 -8.11
C SER A 39 1.77 19.02 -6.76
N MET A 40 2.22 19.67 -5.69
CA MET A 40 2.21 19.10 -4.34
C MET A 40 0.80 18.70 -3.90
N ILE A 41 -0.20 19.56 -4.12
CA ILE A 41 -1.60 19.26 -3.80
C ILE A 41 -2.12 18.10 -4.65
N GLY A 42 -1.88 18.13 -5.96
CA GLY A 42 -2.33 17.09 -6.89
C GLY A 42 -1.78 15.71 -6.51
N PHE A 43 -0.47 15.61 -6.29
CA PHE A 43 0.12 14.36 -5.83
C PHE A 43 -0.26 14.02 -4.39
N GLY A 44 -0.40 14.99 -3.49
CA GLY A 44 -0.87 14.76 -2.13
C GLY A 44 -2.27 14.11 -2.07
N ILE A 45 -3.19 14.53 -2.95
CA ILE A 45 -4.51 13.91 -3.13
C ILE A 45 -4.37 12.47 -3.63
N LEU A 46 -3.47 12.22 -4.59
CA LEU A 46 -3.17 10.86 -5.04
C LEU A 46 -2.62 9.99 -3.90
N GLY A 47 -1.75 10.53 -3.05
CA GLY A 47 -1.22 9.84 -1.87
C GLY A 47 -2.31 9.51 -0.84
N ALA A 48 -3.28 10.41 -0.63
CA ALA A 48 -4.45 10.12 0.20
C ALA A 48 -5.30 8.98 -0.40
N GLY A 49 -5.52 8.97 -1.72
CA GLY A 49 -6.22 7.88 -2.40
C GLY A 49 -5.51 6.54 -2.26
N MET A 50 -4.20 6.51 -2.52
CA MET A 50 -3.36 5.31 -2.39
C MET A 50 -3.39 4.71 -0.98
N TYR A 51 -3.42 5.54 0.05
CA TYR A 51 -3.56 5.09 1.43
C TYR A 51 -4.84 4.26 1.65
N HIS A 52 -5.97 4.70 1.11
CA HIS A 52 -7.24 3.97 1.24
C HIS A 52 -7.22 2.64 0.48
N VAL A 53 -6.56 2.61 -0.68
CA VAL A 53 -6.35 1.36 -1.43
C VAL A 53 -5.51 0.37 -0.62
N GLU A 54 -4.42 0.82 -0.01
CA GLU A 54 -3.55 -0.01 0.84
C GLU A 54 -4.31 -0.59 2.05
N LEU A 55 -5.20 0.21 2.67
CA LEU A 55 -6.05 -0.27 3.76
C LEU A 55 -6.95 -1.42 3.31
N LYS A 56 -7.63 -1.26 2.16
CA LYS A 56 -8.50 -2.30 1.61
C LYS A 56 -7.74 -3.56 1.22
N GLN A 57 -6.56 -3.42 0.64
CA GLN A 57 -5.70 -4.56 0.31
C GLN A 57 -5.26 -5.30 1.57
N THR A 58 -4.84 -4.58 2.60
CA THR A 58 -4.41 -5.16 3.88
C THR A 58 -5.56 -5.91 4.55
N GLU A 59 -6.76 -5.34 4.56
CA GLU A 59 -7.97 -5.97 5.07
C GLU A 59 -8.26 -7.30 4.34
N LEU A 60 -8.24 -7.29 3.00
CA LEU A 60 -8.48 -8.49 2.19
C LEU A 60 -7.41 -9.57 2.41
N LEU A 61 -6.15 -9.17 2.56
CA LEU A 61 -5.05 -10.10 2.84
C LEU A 61 -5.19 -10.74 4.24
N ALA A 62 -5.63 -9.97 5.23
CA ALA A 62 -5.90 -10.49 6.57
C ALA A 62 -7.01 -11.54 6.57
N GLN A 63 -8.13 -11.26 5.87
CA GLN A 63 -9.24 -12.21 5.71
C GLN A 63 -8.77 -13.49 5.01
N LYS A 64 -8.01 -13.38 3.91
CA LYS A 64 -7.47 -14.55 3.21
C LYS A 64 -6.53 -15.36 4.10
N LYS A 65 -5.69 -14.70 4.90
CA LYS A 65 -4.81 -15.37 5.86
C LYS A 65 -5.59 -16.17 6.89
N GLU A 66 -6.69 -15.64 7.41
CA GLU A 66 -7.54 -16.35 8.36
C GLU A 66 -8.14 -17.63 7.76
N VAL A 67 -8.64 -17.56 6.53
CA VAL A 67 -9.17 -18.74 5.81
C VAL A 67 -8.09 -19.81 5.64
N LEU A 68 -6.88 -19.42 5.25
CA LEU A 68 -5.76 -20.35 5.07
C LEU A 68 -5.36 -21.03 6.39
N LEU A 69 -5.40 -20.31 7.51
CA LEU A 69 -5.12 -20.89 8.82
C LEU A 69 -6.19 -21.89 9.25
N LYS A 70 -7.48 -21.56 9.08
CA LYS A 70 -8.59 -22.49 9.37
C LYS A 70 -8.52 -23.76 8.52
N ASN A 71 -8.12 -23.64 7.26
CA ASN A 71 -7.95 -24.81 6.38
C ASN A 71 -6.79 -25.69 6.85
N ARG A 72 -5.66 -25.09 7.25
CA ARG A 72 -4.53 -25.82 7.84
C ARG A 72 -4.90 -26.55 9.13
N GLU A 73 -5.69 -25.93 10.00
CA GLU A 73 -6.18 -26.57 11.23
C GLU A 73 -7.14 -27.73 10.94
N ARG A 74 -7.93 -27.65 9.86
CA ARG A 74 -8.77 -28.78 9.41
C ARG A 74 -7.92 -29.93 8.90
N GLU A 75 -6.98 -29.64 8.01
CA GLU A 75 -6.06 -30.63 7.45
C GLU A 75 -5.25 -31.34 8.55
N ASN A 76 -4.70 -30.61 9.52
CA ASN A 76 -3.97 -31.19 10.64
C ASN A 76 -4.86 -32.13 11.48
N ARG A 77 -6.11 -31.75 11.75
CA ARG A 77 -7.05 -32.60 12.51
C ARG A 77 -7.41 -33.87 11.74
N GLU A 78 -7.63 -33.77 10.43
CA GLU A 78 -7.90 -34.91 9.57
C GLU A 78 -6.69 -35.85 9.51
N TRP A 79 -5.47 -35.31 9.43
CA TRP A 79 -4.23 -36.07 9.49
C TRP A 79 -4.04 -36.80 10.82
N GLU A 80 -4.27 -36.12 11.94
CA GLU A 80 -4.21 -36.72 13.28
C GLU A 80 -5.24 -37.83 13.45
N ALA A 81 -6.47 -37.63 12.97
CA ALA A 81 -7.52 -38.65 12.99
C ALA A 81 -7.15 -39.89 12.17
N GLN A 82 -6.57 -39.70 10.97
CA GLN A 82 -6.09 -40.81 10.14
C GLN A 82 -4.95 -41.57 10.82
N LYS A 83 -4.00 -40.86 11.45
CA LYS A 83 -2.90 -41.49 12.19
C LYS A 83 -3.41 -42.29 13.40
N ALA A 84 -4.40 -41.77 14.13
CA ALA A 84 -5.02 -42.46 15.25
C ALA A 84 -5.75 -43.74 14.81
N GLN A 85 -6.46 -43.71 13.67
CA GLN A 85 -7.09 -44.90 13.09
C GLN A 85 -6.05 -45.93 12.62
N ALA A 86 -4.95 -45.49 12.00
CA ALA A 86 -3.89 -46.39 11.53
C ALA A 86 -3.13 -47.09 12.67
N HIS A 87 -3.06 -46.49 13.87
CA HIS A 87 -2.45 -47.11 15.06
C HIS A 87 -3.41 -48.00 15.87
N ALA A 88 -4.71 -48.01 15.54
CA ALA A 88 -5.72 -48.82 16.23
C ALA A 88 -5.98 -50.19 15.55
N ILE A 89 -5.33 -50.45 14.42
CA ILE A 89 -5.35 -51.72 13.65
C ILE A 89 -4.01 -52.43 13.88
#